data_AF-A0A6B0ST91-F1
#
_entry.id   AF-A0A6B0ST91-F1
#
_cell.length_a   1.000
_cell.length_b   1.000
_cell.length_c   1.000
_cell.angle_alpha   90.00
_cell.angle_beta   90.00
_cell.angle_gamma   90.00
#
_symmetry.space_group_name_H-M   'P 1'
#
loop_
_entity.id
_entity.type
_entity.pdbx_description
1 polymer ?
#
loop_
_entity_poly.entity_id
_entity_poly.type
_entity_poly.pdbx_seq_one_letter_code
_entity_poly.pdbx_strand_id
1 'polypeptide(L)'
;MHEALTDGVDPETVADEYGRGQDTQVDVLPLETGVTLATVLTDLLDYLHHEALYVVDSRFEVTAYRTLWFGLQYESDRIDDAPTLGYGAVRTVRWCDGEPAGDDYLCGQFAGLKRALGAMIDRERIGEAMANQFLHSELVEITDGRHDLRFGDIG
;
A
#
# COMPACT_ATOMS: atom_id res chain seq x y z
N MET A 1 -3.37 26.14 -20.75
CA MET A 1 -2.12 26.56 -20.08
C MET A 1 -1.88 25.57 -18.94
N HIS A 2 -1.20 24.47 -19.25
CA HIS A 2 -0.78 23.44 -18.29
C HIS A 2 0.58 22.94 -18.79
N GLU A 3 1.62 23.57 -18.28
CA GLU A 3 3.03 23.28 -18.53
C GLU A 3 3.61 23.21 -17.12
N ALA A 4 3.72 21.99 -16.57
CA ALA A 4 4.90 21.13 -16.60
C ALA A 4 5.66 21.22 -15.26
N LEU A 5 5.39 20.23 -14.39
CA LEU A 5 6.27 19.78 -13.30
C LEU A 5 6.77 18.37 -13.68
N THR A 6 7.43 18.25 -14.83
CA THR A 6 8.22 17.07 -15.18
C THR A 6 9.67 17.53 -15.20
N ASP A 7 10.43 17.02 -14.23
CA ASP A 7 11.84 17.31 -14.00
C ASP A 7 12.73 16.65 -15.07
N GLY A 8 12.52 17.03 -16.33
CA GLY A 8 13.35 16.61 -17.46
C GLY A 8 13.33 15.12 -17.82
N VAL A 9 12.55 14.29 -17.14
CA VAL A 9 12.38 12.88 -17.52
C VAL A 9 11.34 12.79 -18.62
N ASP A 10 11.74 12.21 -19.76
CA ASP A 10 10.86 11.94 -20.88
C ASP A 10 9.70 11.03 -20.41
N PRO A 11 8.43 11.45 -20.55
CA PRO A 11 7.29 10.64 -20.14
C PRO A 11 7.25 9.26 -20.81
N GLU A 12 7.87 9.06 -21.97
CA GLU A 12 8.05 7.73 -22.57
C GLU A 12 9.08 6.88 -21.81
N THR A 13 10.11 7.48 -21.23
CA THR A 13 11.09 6.76 -20.40
C THR A 13 10.48 6.34 -19.06
N VAL A 14 9.65 7.20 -18.46
CA VAL A 14 8.87 6.84 -17.26
C VAL A 14 7.85 5.74 -17.63
N ALA A 15 7.20 5.86 -18.79
CA ALA A 15 6.22 4.87 -19.22
C ALA A 15 6.83 3.50 -19.57
N ASP A 16 8.07 3.44 -20.04
CA ASP A 16 8.82 2.20 -20.24
C ASP A 16 9.28 1.57 -18.91
N GLU A 17 9.65 2.39 -17.91
CA GLU A 17 9.94 1.92 -16.55
C GLU A 17 8.68 1.36 -15.84
N TYR A 18 7.50 1.93 -16.14
CA TYR A 18 6.19 1.50 -15.65
C TYR A 18 5.35 0.71 -16.68
N GLY A 19 5.98 0.12 -17.70
CA GLY A 19 5.39 -0.94 -18.51
C GLY A 19 4.18 -0.59 -19.38
N ARG A 20 4.11 0.59 -20.02
CA ARG A 20 3.15 0.83 -21.12
C ARG A 20 3.59 0.14 -22.41
N GLY A 21 3.62 -1.19 -22.41
CA GLY A 21 3.98 -1.95 -23.61
C GLY A 21 3.81 -3.47 -23.48
N GLN A 22 3.49 -3.99 -22.30
CA GLN A 22 3.18 -5.38 -22.10
C GLN A 22 1.69 -5.47 -21.76
N ASP A 23 0.94 -6.33 -22.47
CA ASP A 23 -0.34 -6.82 -21.96
C ASP A 23 -0.12 -7.11 -20.47
N THR A 24 -0.92 -6.53 -19.58
CA THR A 24 -0.85 -6.84 -18.15
C THR A 24 -1.19 -8.33 -18.01
N GLN A 25 -0.16 -9.16 -18.06
CA GLN A 25 -0.30 -10.60 -18.14
C GLN A 25 -0.80 -11.06 -16.78
N VAL A 26 -2.09 -11.36 -16.72
CA VAL A 26 -2.69 -11.94 -15.52
C VAL A 26 -2.20 -13.37 -15.41
N ASP A 27 -1.53 -13.70 -14.32
CA ASP A 27 -1.32 -15.11 -13.98
C ASP A 27 -2.67 -15.73 -13.60
N VAL A 28 -3.15 -16.60 -14.48
CA VAL A 28 -4.44 -17.30 -14.29
C VAL A 28 -4.31 -18.48 -13.34
N LEU A 29 -3.08 -18.92 -13.04
CA LEU A 29 -2.85 -19.98 -12.07
C LEU A 29 -2.88 -19.38 -10.66
N PRO A 30 -3.65 -19.98 -9.74
CA PRO A 30 -3.67 -19.52 -8.37
C PRO A 30 -2.29 -19.75 -7.73
N LEU A 31 -1.76 -18.74 -7.05
CA LEU A 31 -0.57 -18.88 -6.21
C LEU A 31 -0.77 -19.93 -5.13
N GLU A 32 -1.95 -19.93 -4.50
CA GLU A 32 -2.34 -20.91 -3.49
C GLU A 32 -3.87 -21.09 -3.47
N THR A 33 -4.35 -22.24 -2.97
CA THR A 33 -5.78 -22.54 -2.87
C THR A 33 -6.11 -23.11 -1.50
N GLY A 34 -7.36 -22.92 -1.03
CA GLY A 34 -7.79 -23.43 0.28
C GLY A 34 -7.21 -22.67 1.48
N VAL A 35 -6.64 -21.48 1.25
CA VAL A 35 -6.09 -20.62 2.29
C VAL A 35 -7.09 -19.59 2.81
N THR A 36 -6.83 -19.07 4.01
CA THR A 36 -7.65 -18.02 4.60
C THR A 36 -7.20 -16.64 4.11
N LEU A 37 -8.08 -15.64 4.20
CA LEU A 37 -7.69 -14.25 3.94
C LEU A 37 -6.58 -13.78 4.90
N ALA A 38 -6.51 -14.29 6.13
CA ALA A 38 -5.40 -13.96 7.04
C ALA A 38 -4.07 -14.47 6.48
N THR A 39 -4.01 -15.71 6.00
CA THR A 39 -2.84 -16.27 5.31
C THR A 39 -2.48 -15.44 4.08
N VAL A 40 -3.46 -15.00 3.28
CA VAL A 40 -3.19 -14.14 2.13
C VAL A 40 -2.51 -12.84 2.56
N LEU A 41 -3.04 -12.17 3.58
CA LEU A 41 -2.49 -10.89 4.07
C LEU A 41 -1.10 -11.06 4.71
N THR A 42 -0.81 -12.19 5.34
CA THR A 42 0.47 -12.40 6.02
C THR A 42 1.55 -12.95 5.08
N ASP A 43 1.21 -13.93 4.24
CA ASP A 43 2.21 -14.78 3.58
C ASP A 43 2.27 -14.59 2.05
N LEU A 44 1.21 -14.06 1.44
CA LEU A 44 1.08 -14.04 -0.04
C LEU A 44 0.99 -12.64 -0.64
N LEU A 45 0.41 -11.69 0.09
CA LEU A 45 0.26 -10.32 -0.38
C LEU A 45 1.60 -9.58 -0.26
N ASP A 46 2.23 -9.34 -1.41
CA ASP A 46 3.34 -8.40 -1.50
C ASP A 46 2.80 -6.97 -1.44
N TYR A 47 2.98 -6.31 -0.30
CA TYR A 47 2.45 -4.98 -0.02
C TYR A 47 3.14 -3.88 -0.84
N LEU A 48 4.40 -4.08 -1.24
CA LEU A 48 5.14 -3.11 -2.04
C LEU A 48 4.66 -3.13 -3.50
N HIS A 49 4.46 -4.31 -4.07
CA HIS A 49 4.17 -4.47 -5.49
C HIS A 49 2.68 -4.52 -5.83
N HIS A 50 1.81 -4.93 -4.89
CA HIS A 50 0.37 -4.99 -5.13
C HIS A 50 -0.34 -3.74 -4.60
N GLU A 51 -0.85 -2.89 -5.49
CA GLU A 51 -1.57 -1.67 -5.09
C GLU A 51 -2.98 -1.92 -4.53
N ALA A 52 -3.57 -3.08 -4.83
CA ALA A 52 -4.92 -3.43 -4.44
C ALA A 52 -5.10 -4.94 -4.26
N LEU A 53 -6.06 -5.32 -3.42
CA LEU A 53 -6.52 -6.70 -3.22
C LEU A 53 -8.02 -6.77 -3.47
N TYR A 54 -8.46 -7.70 -4.31
CA TYR A 54 -9.88 -7.97 -4.54
C TYR A 54 -10.26 -9.34 -3.96
N VAL A 55 -11.26 -9.35 -3.09
CA VAL A 55 -11.82 -10.57 -2.51
C VAL A 55 -13.20 -10.79 -3.10
N VAL A 56 -13.39 -11.92 -3.76
CA VAL A 56 -14.68 -12.33 -4.32
C VAL A 56 -15.23 -13.45 -3.45
N ASP A 57 -16.43 -13.26 -2.90
CA ASP A 57 -17.08 -14.27 -2.07
C ASP A 57 -17.84 -15.32 -2.90
N SER A 58 -18.45 -16.30 -2.22
CA SER A 58 -19.22 -17.38 -2.87
C SER A 58 -20.54 -16.90 -3.49
N ARG A 59 -20.95 -15.65 -3.25
CA ARG A 59 -22.09 -14.98 -3.87
C ARG A 59 -21.67 -14.06 -5.02
N PHE A 60 -20.38 -14.06 -5.38
CA PHE A 60 -19.79 -13.16 -6.37
C PHE A 60 -19.83 -11.68 -5.94
N GLU A 61 -19.93 -11.40 -4.65
CA GLU A 61 -19.76 -10.05 -4.11
C GLU A 61 -18.26 -9.73 -4.05
N VAL A 62 -17.88 -8.58 -4.61
CA VAL A 62 -16.50 -8.12 -4.67
C VAL A 62 -16.25 -7.11 -3.57
N THR A 63 -15.27 -7.39 -2.71
CA THR A 63 -14.71 -6.42 -1.78
C THR A 63 -13.34 -5.98 -2.30
N ALA A 64 -13.18 -4.70 -2.61
CA ALA A 64 -11.92 -4.12 -3.00
C ALA A 64 -11.20 -3.54 -1.78
N TYR A 65 -9.90 -3.77 -1.70
CA TYR A 65 -9.04 -3.24 -0.66
C TYR A 65 -7.87 -2.46 -1.27
N ARG A 66 -7.53 -1.32 -0.67
CA ARG A 66 -6.31 -0.56 -0.90
C ARG A 66 -5.19 -1.15 -0.06
N THR A 67 -4.05 -1.42 -0.68
CA THR A 67 -2.85 -1.90 0.01
C THR A 67 -2.03 -0.72 0.53
N LEU A 68 -1.49 -0.84 1.74
CA LEU A 68 -0.70 0.17 2.44
C LEU A 68 0.58 -0.48 3.00
N TRP A 69 1.70 -0.28 2.32
CA TRP A 69 2.99 -0.84 2.72
C TRP A 69 3.76 0.06 3.69
N PHE A 70 4.34 -0.55 4.72
CA PHE A 70 4.95 0.19 5.84
C PHE A 70 6.44 0.47 5.66
N GLY A 71 7.09 -0.11 4.64
CA GLY A 71 8.51 0.11 4.37
C GLY A 71 8.86 1.59 4.22
N LEU A 72 9.93 2.03 4.88
CA LEU A 72 10.37 3.43 4.93
C LEU A 72 11.66 3.70 4.15
N GLN A 73 12.17 2.72 3.40
CA GLN A 73 13.42 2.84 2.63
C GLN A 73 13.37 3.90 1.53
N TYR A 74 12.18 4.33 1.10
CA TYR A 74 12.03 5.44 0.14
C TYR A 74 11.84 6.79 0.82
N GLU A 75 11.65 6.81 2.15
CA GLU A 75 11.41 8.00 2.95
C GLU A 75 12.54 8.31 3.95
N SER A 76 13.51 7.41 4.12
CA SER A 76 14.67 7.56 5.01
C SER A 76 15.94 7.00 4.37
N ASP A 77 17.02 7.77 4.41
CA ASP A 77 18.35 7.36 3.94
C ASP A 77 19.04 6.36 4.88
N ARG A 78 18.43 6.05 6.03
CA ARG A 78 18.96 5.17 7.07
C ARG A 78 18.34 3.77 7.08
N ILE A 79 17.33 3.54 6.25
CA ILE A 79 16.65 2.25 6.11
C ILE A 79 16.94 1.74 4.71
N ASP A 80 17.65 0.62 4.62
CA ASP A 80 18.06 0.05 3.33
C ASP A 80 16.95 -0.79 2.68
N ASP A 81 16.22 -1.55 3.49
CA ASP A 81 15.14 -2.42 3.03
C ASP A 81 14.03 -2.57 4.10
N ALA A 82 12.90 -3.12 3.65
CA ALA A 82 11.81 -3.53 4.50
C ALA A 82 11.12 -4.75 3.87
N PRO A 83 10.59 -5.69 4.67
CA PRO A 83 9.86 -6.83 4.13
C PRO A 83 8.68 -6.36 3.26
N THR A 84 8.36 -7.14 2.22
CA THR A 84 7.21 -6.85 1.35
C THR A 84 6.00 -7.72 1.68
N LEU A 85 6.21 -8.94 2.19
CA LEU A 85 5.16 -9.84 2.65
C LEU A 85 4.81 -9.57 4.11
N GLY A 86 3.52 -9.52 4.43
CA GLY A 86 3.00 -9.29 5.78
C GLY A 86 3.21 -7.88 6.34
N TYR A 87 4.05 -7.06 5.70
CA TYR A 87 4.52 -5.78 6.21
C TYR A 87 3.67 -4.59 5.77
N GLY A 88 2.39 -4.66 6.12
CA GLY A 88 1.47 -3.58 5.81
C GLY A 88 0.05 -3.82 6.27
N ALA A 89 -0.84 -3.00 5.74
CA ALA A 89 -2.27 -3.09 5.98
C ALA A 89 -3.06 -3.00 4.68
N VAL A 90 -4.27 -3.54 4.69
CA VAL A 90 -5.25 -3.34 3.63
C VAL A 90 -6.48 -2.64 4.19
N ARG A 91 -7.04 -1.70 3.44
CA ARG A 91 -8.27 -1.00 3.82
C ARG A 91 -9.36 -1.17 2.79
N THR A 92 -10.59 -1.44 3.21
CA THR A 92 -11.75 -1.50 2.30
C THR A 92 -11.93 -0.18 1.56
N VAL A 93 -12.06 -0.25 0.23
CA VAL A 93 -12.39 0.90 -0.62
C VAL A 93 -13.91 1.08 -0.64
N ARG A 94 -14.38 2.28 -0.31
CA ARG A 94 -15.80 2.64 -0.43
C ARG A 94 -16.07 3.14 -1.84
N TRP A 95 -17.21 2.78 -2.40
CA TRP A 95 -17.63 3.18 -3.74
C TRP A 95 -18.84 4.10 -3.67
N CYS A 96 -18.79 5.25 -4.35
CA CYS A 96 -19.92 6.16 -4.53
C CYS A 96 -20.05 6.47 -6.03
N ASP A 97 -21.24 6.22 -6.60
CA ASP A 97 -21.51 6.44 -8.03
C ASP A 97 -20.53 5.76 -9.00
N GLY A 98 -19.98 4.59 -8.59
CA GLY A 98 -19.03 3.82 -9.40
C GLY A 98 -17.57 4.27 -9.26
N GLU A 99 -17.29 5.30 -8.46
CA GLU A 99 -15.95 5.81 -8.20
C GLU A 99 -15.49 5.47 -6.77
N PRO A 100 -14.19 5.22 -6.56
CA PRO A 100 -13.63 5.06 -5.22
C PRO A 100 -13.75 6.39 -4.45
N ALA A 101 -14.40 6.36 -3.29
CA ALA A 101 -14.65 7.52 -2.46
C ALA A 101 -13.69 7.56 -1.25
N GLY A 102 -12.91 8.64 -1.14
CA GLY A 102 -12.05 8.91 0.02
C GLY A 102 -10.78 8.05 0.09
N ASP A 103 -10.43 7.36 -0.99
CA ASP A 103 -9.19 6.60 -1.11
C ASP A 103 -7.97 7.51 -1.28
N ASP A 104 -8.07 8.52 -2.16
CA ASP A 104 -7.00 9.49 -2.42
C ASP A 104 -6.58 10.26 -1.17
N TYR A 105 -7.55 10.65 -0.34
CA TYR A 105 -7.29 11.39 0.90
C TYR A 105 -6.51 10.55 1.91
N LEU A 106 -6.84 9.26 2.01
CA LEU A 106 -6.08 8.34 2.85
C LEU A 106 -4.67 8.13 2.31
N CYS A 107 -4.53 7.87 1.01
CA CYS A 107 -3.22 7.66 0.39
C CYS A 107 -2.32 8.87 0.58
N GLY A 108 -2.87 10.09 0.43
CA GLY A 108 -2.16 11.34 0.70
C GLY A 108 -1.72 11.48 2.17
N GLN A 109 -2.61 11.19 3.12
CA GLN A 109 -2.27 11.22 4.55
C GLN A 109 -1.21 10.19 4.91
N PHE A 110 -1.35 8.95 4.44
CA PHE A 110 -0.41 7.87 4.70
C PHE A 110 0.99 8.18 4.13
N ALA A 111 1.06 8.66 2.88
CA ALA A 111 2.31 9.10 2.28
C ALA A 111 2.94 10.29 3.01
N GLY A 112 2.13 11.26 3.46
CA GLY A 112 2.61 12.38 4.27
C GLY A 112 3.19 11.93 5.61
N LEU A 113 2.53 10.97 6.26
CA LEU A 113 2.97 10.38 7.52
C LEU A 113 4.30 9.65 7.38
N LYS A 114 4.45 8.80 6.36
CA LYS A 114 5.71 8.12 6.06
C LYS A 114 6.86 9.09 5.85
N ARG A 115 6.66 10.15 5.06
CA ARG A 115 7.69 11.20 4.87
C ARG A 115 8.09 11.88 6.17
N ALA A 116 7.13 12.18 7.04
CA ALA A 116 7.43 12.79 8.34
C ALA A 116 8.24 11.84 9.24
N LEU A 117 7.86 10.56 9.28
CA LEU A 117 8.54 9.52 10.06
C LEU A 117 9.96 9.27 9.54
N GLY A 118 10.13 9.09 8.23
CA GLY A 118 11.46 8.91 7.62
C GLY A 118 12.39 10.08 7.93
N ALA A 119 11.90 11.31 7.82
CA ALA A 119 12.67 12.50 8.19
C ALA A 119 12.98 12.60 9.70
N MET A 120 12.22 11.94 10.58
CA MET A 120 12.54 11.85 12.01
C MET A 120 13.57 10.75 12.30
N ILE A 121 13.54 9.65 11.54
CA ILE A 121 14.55 8.58 11.59
C ILE A 121 15.90 9.11 11.13
N ASP A 122 15.95 9.84 10.01
CA ASP A 122 17.19 10.45 9.50
C ASP A 122 17.85 11.40 10.50
N ARG A 123 17.02 12.07 11.31
CA ARG A 123 17.46 12.97 12.38
C ARG A 123 17.70 12.26 13.72
N GLU A 124 17.66 10.93 13.73
CA GLU A 124 17.87 10.06 14.89
C GLU A 124 16.95 10.41 16.08
N ARG A 125 15.74 10.91 15.78
CA ARG A 125 14.74 11.29 16.81
C ARG A 125 13.90 10.11 17.25
N ILE A 126 13.67 9.18 16.32
CA ILE A 126 12.97 7.92 16.55
C ILE A 126 13.70 6.80 15.83
N GLY A 127 13.51 5.56 16.26
CA GLY A 127 13.93 4.37 15.52
C GLY A 127 12.80 3.82 14.65
N GLU A 128 13.15 2.91 13.74
CA GLU A 128 12.20 2.27 12.81
C GLU A 128 11.03 1.57 13.54
N ALA A 129 11.32 0.79 14.58
CA ALA A 129 10.27 0.10 15.35
C ALA A 129 9.22 1.07 15.93
N MET A 130 9.65 2.26 16.38
CA MET A 130 8.73 3.29 16.87
C MET A 130 7.93 3.92 15.73
N ALA A 131 8.56 4.13 14.57
CA ALA A 131 7.87 4.62 13.38
C ALA A 131 6.79 3.65 12.90
N ASN A 132 7.05 2.35 12.88
CA ASN A 132 6.08 1.33 12.51
C ASN A 132 4.91 1.24 13.49
N GLN A 133 5.20 1.28 14.79
CA GLN A 133 4.16 1.35 15.81
C GLN A 133 3.27 2.59 15.64
N PHE A 134 3.89 3.72 15.28
CA PHE A 134 3.17 4.96 15.00
C PHE A 134 2.29 4.83 13.75
N LEU A 135 2.82 4.29 12.64
CA LEU A 135 2.04 4.02 11.41
C LEU A 135 0.81 3.14 11.70
N HIS A 136 1.02 2.05 12.45
CA HIS A 136 -0.06 1.15 12.83
C HIS A 136 -1.13 1.87 13.65
N SER A 137 -0.72 2.63 14.67
CA SER A 137 -1.65 3.37 15.53
C SER A 137 -2.44 4.42 14.75
N GLU A 138 -1.76 5.26 13.96
CA GLU A 138 -2.41 6.33 13.19
C GLU A 138 -3.38 5.78 12.15
N LEU A 139 -3.06 4.66 11.49
CA LEU A 139 -3.99 4.04 10.55
C LEU A 139 -5.27 3.57 11.22
N VAL A 140 -5.19 3.04 12.45
CA VAL A 140 -6.39 2.67 13.22
C VAL A 140 -7.24 3.89 13.52
N GLU A 141 -6.62 5.01 13.92
CA GLU A 141 -7.33 6.26 14.23
C GLU A 141 -7.97 6.88 12.98
N ILE A 142 -7.24 6.93 11.86
CA ILE A 142 -7.71 7.55 10.60
C ILE A 142 -8.86 6.75 9.96
N THR A 143 -8.98 5.45 10.24
CA THR A 143 -9.95 4.57 9.55
C THR A 143 -11.31 4.44 10.24
N ASP A 144 -11.60 5.19 11.32
CA ASP A 144 -12.91 5.28 11.98
C ASP A 144 -13.55 3.92 12.35
N GLY A 145 -12.76 2.83 12.43
CA GLY A 145 -13.21 1.50 12.85
C GLY A 145 -12.38 0.33 12.31
N ARG A 146 -12.19 -0.71 13.15
CA ARG A 146 -11.43 -1.94 12.86
C ARG A 146 -11.97 -2.82 11.73
N HIS A 147 -13.19 -2.57 11.23
CA HIS A 147 -13.81 -3.42 10.21
C HIS A 147 -13.34 -3.08 8.79
N ASP A 148 -12.87 -1.85 8.59
CA ASP A 148 -12.39 -1.37 7.29
C ASP A 148 -10.88 -1.53 7.12
N LEU A 149 -10.14 -1.96 8.15
CA LEU A 149 -8.68 -2.07 8.14
C LEU A 149 -8.23 -3.46 8.61
N ARG A 150 -7.31 -4.10 7.88
CA ARG A 150 -6.74 -5.40 8.23
C ARG A 150 -5.23 -5.34 8.06
N PHE A 151 -4.49 -5.90 8.99
CA PHE A 151 -3.03 -5.91 8.95
C PHE A 151 -2.52 -7.29 8.48
N GLY A 152 -1.35 -7.29 7.83
CA GLY A 152 -0.52 -8.49 7.78
C GLY A 152 0.12 -8.75 9.15
N ASP A 153 0.99 -9.75 9.23
CA ASP A 153 1.75 -10.01 10.46
C ASP A 153 2.99 -9.12 10.51
N ILE A 154 2.91 -8.07 11.32
CA ILE A 154 3.98 -7.13 11.57
C ILE A 154 4.67 -7.63 12.84
N GLY A 155 5.73 -8.43 12.68
CA GLY A 155 6.49 -9.03 13.79
C GLY A 155 7.00 -8.02 14.82
#